data_AF-A0A7X5SAZ3-F1
#
_entry.id   AF-A0A7X5SAZ3-F1
#
_cell.length_a   1.000
_cell.length_b   1.000
_cell.length_c   1.000
_cell.angle_alpha   90.00
_cell.angle_beta   90.00
_cell.angle_gamma   90.00
#
_symmetry.space_group_name_H-M   'P 1'
#
loop_
_entity.id
_entity.type
_entity.pdbx_description
1 polymer ?
#
loop_
_entity_poly.entity_id
_entity_poly.type
_entity_poly.pdbx_seq_one_letter_code
_entity_poly.pdbx_strand_id
1 'polypeptide(L)'
;LDTDVMIALWGATQPMPEQEQRYWQLDLEINTRGLGVDVEAAQGMQEMFDLAHELIDFELSVATSGKLLAASEVQKIKAFAADLGQEMDDSGRETIKTLLSRDTLPAALRDVLALRLDASRAPKKQGAILRAHVDGRMCHSTVYHGALSGRSTAMGCGDAQLLNVARPRPGHKAAQCESYLEAAKRRDFDFLCKPEVGPPLAALADAQRALFCATKPGHVLVCADLSGIEARLTPWCAGDEDVLIEFEQGIDGYVTEAMSIFKLDREQVTSDHRQIGKVVRLSLGFGGGDGALDNMAQNYGVKLEDDLRRQIVWGYREGHPKMSTWWSTLE
;
A
#
# COMPACT_ATOMS: atom_id res chain seq x y z
N LEU A 1 -7.24 25.20 31.45
CA LEU A 1 -6.26 24.20 31.94
C LEU A 1 -5.74 24.73 33.26
N ASP A 2 -5.91 23.97 34.33
CA ASP A 2 -5.49 24.33 35.69
C ASP A 2 -3.95 24.24 35.78
N THR A 3 -3.30 25.31 36.25
CA THR A 3 -1.84 25.39 36.31
C THR A 3 -1.27 24.43 37.35
N ASP A 4 -1.97 24.21 38.46
CA ASP A 4 -1.54 23.30 39.51
C ASP A 4 -1.56 21.85 39.01
N VAL A 5 -2.56 21.51 38.18
CA VAL A 5 -2.65 20.20 37.52
C VAL A 5 -1.50 19.99 36.52
N MET A 6 -1.11 21.01 35.76
CA MET A 6 0.02 20.92 34.83
C MET A 6 1.37 20.72 35.54
N ILE A 7 1.59 21.39 36.67
CA ILE A 7 2.80 21.23 37.49
C ILE A 7 2.84 19.84 38.12
N ALA A 8 1.71 19.37 38.67
CA ALA A 8 1.61 18.03 39.23
C ALA A 8 1.84 16.94 38.17
N LEU A 9 1.29 17.11 36.96
CA LEU A 9 1.53 16.21 35.82
C LEU A 9 3.01 16.20 35.43
N TRP A 10 3.65 17.36 35.28
CA TRP A 10 5.08 17.44 34.96
C TRP A 10 5.94 16.69 35.99
N GLY A 11 5.65 16.86 37.28
CA GLY A 11 6.34 16.13 38.35
C GLY A 11 6.08 14.62 38.36
N ALA A 12 4.96 14.16 37.79
CA ALA A 12 4.58 12.75 37.71
C ALA A 12 5.07 12.07 36.42
N THR A 13 5.45 12.83 35.39
CA THR A 13 5.97 12.31 34.13
C THR A 13 7.45 11.97 34.22
N GLN A 14 7.85 10.80 33.70
CA GLN A 14 9.27 10.48 33.51
C GLN A 14 9.83 11.31 32.34
N PRO A 15 11.05 11.86 32.46
CA PRO A 15 11.70 12.50 31.33
C PRO A 15 11.89 11.48 30.20
N MET A 16 11.70 11.93 28.97
CA MET A 16 11.97 11.11 27.80
C MET A 16 13.46 10.69 27.81
N PRO A 17 13.79 9.40 27.60
CA PRO A 17 15.18 8.98 27.48
C PRO A 17 15.92 9.82 26.43
N GLU A 18 17.19 10.14 26.66
CA GLU A 18 17.96 11.02 25.78
C GLU A 18 17.94 10.58 24.31
N GLN A 19 17.99 9.27 24.07
CA GLN A 19 17.90 8.70 22.74
C GLN A 19 16.54 8.96 22.07
N GLU A 20 15.44 8.74 22.80
CA GLU A 20 14.07 8.99 22.32
C GLU A 20 13.86 10.49 22.05
N GLN A 21 14.38 11.34 22.93
CA GLN A 21 14.35 12.78 22.76
C GLN A 21 15.06 13.22 21.46
N ARG A 22 16.19 12.58 21.15
CA ARG A 22 16.94 12.84 19.91
C ARG A 22 16.17 12.37 18.67
N TYR A 23 15.50 11.22 18.72
CA TYR A 23 14.68 10.75 17.60
C TYR A 23 13.47 11.65 17.35
N TRP A 24 12.81 12.09 18.41
CA TRP A 24 11.72 13.05 18.31
C TRP A 24 12.19 14.40 17.72
N GLN A 25 13.36 14.91 18.14
CA GLN A 25 13.94 16.13 17.57
C GLN A 25 14.29 15.97 16.08
N LEU A 26 14.81 14.81 15.69
CA LEU A 26 15.12 14.50 14.29
C LEU A 26 13.85 14.44 13.43
N ASP A 27 12.77 13.80 13.92
CA ASP A 27 11.48 13.80 13.23
C ASP A 27 10.97 15.24 13.05
N LEU A 28 11.06 16.10 14.08
CA LEU A 28 10.69 17.50 13.98
C LEU A 28 11.52 18.27 12.94
N GLU A 29 12.84 18.05 12.90
CA GLU A 29 13.72 18.65 11.88
C GLU A 29 13.33 18.22 10.47
N ILE A 30 13.12 16.91 10.26
CA ILE A 30 12.69 16.34 8.98
C ILE A 30 11.34 16.93 8.55
N ASN A 31 10.39 16.99 9.47
CA ASN A 31 9.05 17.51 9.23
C ASN A 31 9.04 19.00 8.92
N THR A 32 9.81 19.79 9.67
CA THR A 32 9.92 21.24 9.46
C THR A 32 10.61 21.53 8.14
N ARG A 33 11.62 20.73 7.77
CA ARG A 33 12.26 20.82 6.46
C ARG A 33 11.25 20.49 5.36
N GLY A 34 10.44 19.45 5.54
CA GLY A 34 9.45 19.02 4.55
C GLY A 34 10.03 18.38 3.29
N LEU A 35 9.15 17.72 2.54
CA LEU A 35 9.47 17.02 1.30
C LEU A 35 9.13 17.90 0.09
N GLY A 36 10.06 18.02 -0.86
CA GLY A 36 9.85 18.81 -2.07
C GLY A 36 8.82 18.18 -3.01
N VAL A 37 8.04 19.02 -3.69
CA VAL A 37 6.97 18.61 -4.60
C VAL A 37 6.92 19.48 -5.86
N ASP A 38 6.57 18.86 -6.99
CA ASP A 38 6.28 19.57 -8.24
C ASP A 38 4.82 20.06 -8.23
N VAL A 39 4.64 21.33 -7.86
CA VAL A 39 3.32 21.97 -7.75
C VAL A 39 2.64 22.11 -9.12
N GLU A 40 3.39 22.41 -10.17
CA GLU A 40 2.86 22.58 -11.53
C GLU A 40 2.35 21.25 -12.08
N ALA A 41 3.11 20.17 -11.87
CA ALA A 41 2.67 18.82 -12.22
C ALA A 41 1.48 18.37 -11.36
N ALA A 42 1.41 18.76 -10.09
CA ALA A 42 0.26 18.48 -9.23
C ALA A 42 -1.02 19.18 -9.74
N GLN A 43 -0.93 20.41 -10.24
CA GLN A 43 -2.05 21.14 -10.86
C GLN A 43 -2.53 20.43 -12.12
N GLY A 44 -1.62 20.12 -13.05
CA GLY A 44 -1.97 19.38 -14.27
C GLY A 44 -2.57 18.01 -13.97
N MET A 45 -2.01 17.28 -13.00
CA MET A 45 -2.57 16.00 -12.55
C MET A 45 -3.96 16.15 -11.95
N GLN A 46 -4.25 17.24 -11.22
CA GLN A 46 -5.59 17.48 -10.66
C GLN A 46 -6.61 17.76 -11.78
N GLU A 47 -6.26 18.57 -12.78
CA GLU A 47 -7.15 18.84 -13.92
C GLU A 47 -7.46 17.56 -14.72
N MET A 48 -6.45 16.74 -14.99
CA MET A 48 -6.65 15.46 -15.70
C MET A 48 -7.41 14.44 -14.86
N PHE A 49 -7.24 14.48 -13.53
CA PHE A 49 -7.99 13.66 -12.60
C PHE A 49 -9.49 14.01 -12.63
N ASP A 50 -9.81 15.30 -12.62
CA ASP A 50 -11.19 15.79 -12.62
C ASP A 50 -11.86 15.41 -13.95
N LEU A 51 -11.18 15.65 -15.07
CA LEU A 51 -11.66 15.25 -16.41
C LEU A 51 -11.91 13.74 -16.51
N ALA A 52 -11.00 12.90 -16.01
CA ALA A 52 -11.19 11.45 -16.04
C ALA A 52 -12.39 11.00 -15.19
N HIS A 53 -12.64 11.64 -14.04
CA HIS A 53 -13.82 11.34 -13.23
C HIS A 53 -15.11 11.75 -13.94
N GLU A 54 -15.15 12.95 -14.53
CA GLU A 54 -16.32 13.42 -15.26
C GLU A 54 -16.68 12.48 -16.44
N LEU A 55 -15.68 11.96 -17.15
CA LEU A 55 -15.89 10.98 -18.21
C LEU A 55 -16.44 9.65 -17.70
N ILE A 56 -15.88 9.11 -16.61
CA ILE A 56 -16.39 7.88 -15.99
C ILE A 56 -17.84 8.05 -15.53
N ASP A 57 -18.15 9.17 -14.90
CA ASP A 57 -19.49 9.48 -14.39
C ASP A 57 -20.49 9.67 -15.55
N PHE A 58 -20.06 10.30 -16.65
CA PHE A 58 -20.84 10.37 -17.88
C PHE A 58 -21.12 8.99 -18.48
N GLU A 59 -20.08 8.15 -18.63
CA GLU A 59 -20.22 6.80 -19.18
C GLU A 59 -21.13 5.92 -18.30
N LEU A 60 -21.03 6.05 -16.96
CA LEU A 60 -21.93 5.38 -16.02
C LEU A 60 -23.38 5.82 -16.21
N SER A 61 -23.62 7.12 -16.34
CA SER A 61 -24.96 7.65 -16.59
C SER A 61 -25.53 7.13 -17.90
N VAL A 62 -24.73 7.07 -18.97
CA VAL A 62 -25.17 6.52 -20.26
C VAL A 62 -25.46 5.01 -20.15
N ALA A 63 -24.55 4.23 -19.57
CA ALA A 63 -24.68 2.77 -19.45
C ALA A 63 -25.88 2.34 -18.58
N THR A 64 -26.36 3.23 -17.71
CA THR A 64 -27.41 2.93 -16.73
C THR A 64 -28.70 3.72 -16.96
N SER A 65 -28.80 4.44 -18.08
CA SER A 65 -29.92 5.32 -18.40
C SER A 65 -30.23 6.33 -17.27
N GLY A 66 -29.18 6.89 -16.67
CA GLY A 66 -29.25 7.89 -15.60
C GLY A 66 -29.51 7.34 -14.20
N LYS A 67 -29.55 6.01 -14.00
CA LYS A 67 -29.72 5.41 -12.66
C LYS A 67 -28.49 5.63 -11.76
N LEU A 68 -27.30 5.62 -12.34
CA LEU A 68 -26.03 5.90 -11.68
C LEU A 68 -25.43 7.17 -12.25
N LEU A 69 -25.17 8.16 -11.40
CA LEU A 69 -24.59 9.43 -11.82
C LEU A 69 -23.12 9.53 -11.47
N ALA A 70 -22.65 8.78 -10.47
CA ALA A 70 -21.25 8.78 -10.12
C ALA A 70 -20.73 7.41 -9.68
N ALA A 71 -19.47 7.14 -9.99
CA ALA A 71 -18.80 5.91 -9.57
C ALA A 71 -18.75 5.79 -8.03
N SER A 72 -18.82 6.89 -7.29
CA SER A 72 -18.82 6.91 -5.82
C SER A 72 -20.12 6.39 -5.18
N GLU A 73 -21.20 6.21 -5.93
CA GLU A 73 -22.52 5.80 -5.43
C GLU A 73 -22.62 4.29 -5.16
N VAL A 74 -21.77 3.78 -4.25
CA VAL A 74 -21.62 2.35 -3.95
C VAL A 74 -22.95 1.63 -3.71
N GLN A 75 -23.85 2.23 -2.93
CA GLN A 75 -25.14 1.60 -2.61
C GLN A 75 -26.05 1.47 -3.84
N LYS A 76 -26.03 2.45 -4.75
CA LYS A 76 -26.78 2.37 -6.00
C LYS A 76 -26.17 1.34 -6.94
N ILE A 77 -24.85 1.20 -6.98
CA ILE A 77 -24.17 0.15 -7.75
C ILE A 77 -24.58 -1.24 -7.24
N LYS A 78 -24.63 -1.43 -5.91
CA LYS A 78 -25.11 -2.68 -5.30
C LYS A 78 -26.58 -2.95 -5.66
N ALA A 79 -27.45 -1.94 -5.60
CA ALA A 79 -28.84 -2.08 -6.00
C ALA A 79 -28.99 -2.45 -7.49
N PHE A 80 -28.23 -1.80 -8.36
CA PHE A 80 -28.21 -2.10 -9.79
C PHE A 80 -27.71 -3.53 -10.09
N ALA A 81 -26.72 -4.01 -9.34
CA ALA A 81 -26.26 -5.40 -9.45
C ALA A 81 -27.35 -6.39 -8.99
N ALA A 82 -28.04 -6.09 -7.88
CA ALA A 82 -29.13 -6.91 -7.35
C ALA A 82 -30.32 -6.99 -8.32
N ASP A 83 -30.70 -5.88 -8.97
CA ASP A 83 -31.72 -5.85 -10.03
C ASP A 83 -31.37 -6.79 -11.21
N LEU A 84 -30.07 -7.04 -11.43
CA LEU A 84 -29.54 -7.94 -12.46
C LEU A 84 -29.22 -9.34 -11.92
N GLY A 85 -29.70 -9.68 -10.72
CA GLY A 85 -29.54 -10.99 -10.10
C GLY A 85 -28.13 -11.27 -9.58
N GLN A 86 -27.33 -10.24 -9.33
CA GLN A 86 -25.99 -10.37 -8.76
C GLN A 86 -25.92 -9.71 -7.38
N GLU A 87 -25.79 -10.54 -6.34
CA GLU A 87 -25.53 -10.03 -5.01
C GLU A 87 -24.05 -9.71 -4.81
N MET A 88 -23.79 -8.60 -4.12
CA MET A 88 -22.45 -8.11 -3.83
C MET A 88 -22.33 -7.77 -2.35
N ASP A 89 -21.34 -8.35 -1.67
CA ASP A 89 -21.05 -8.02 -0.27
C ASP A 89 -20.51 -6.59 -0.16
N ASP A 90 -19.56 -6.24 -1.01
CA ASP A 90 -18.99 -4.89 -1.14
C ASP A 90 -18.73 -4.50 -2.62
N SER A 91 -18.25 -3.27 -2.83
CA SER A 91 -17.78 -2.77 -4.14
C SER A 91 -16.28 -2.46 -4.12
N GLY A 92 -15.55 -3.21 -3.30
CA GLY A 92 -14.11 -3.15 -3.18
C GLY A 92 -13.43 -3.67 -4.45
N ARG A 93 -12.18 -3.26 -4.62
CA ARG A 93 -11.41 -3.57 -5.83
C ARG A 93 -11.31 -5.08 -6.12
N GLU A 94 -11.04 -5.89 -5.11
CA GLU A 94 -10.88 -7.34 -5.28
C GLU A 94 -12.20 -8.08 -5.53
N THR A 95 -13.27 -7.66 -4.87
CA THR A 95 -14.64 -8.14 -5.14
C THR A 95 -15.03 -7.85 -6.58
N ILE A 96 -14.78 -6.63 -7.06
CA ILE A 96 -15.09 -6.24 -8.44
C ILE A 96 -14.26 -7.05 -9.45
N LYS A 97 -12.95 -7.23 -9.23
CA LYS A 97 -12.12 -8.07 -10.11
C LYS A 97 -12.64 -9.51 -10.19
N THR A 98 -13.03 -10.09 -9.06
CA THR A 98 -13.60 -11.44 -8.98
C THR A 98 -14.92 -11.55 -9.73
N LEU A 99 -15.77 -10.51 -9.70
CA LEU A 99 -17.01 -10.49 -10.46
C LEU A 99 -16.75 -10.35 -11.97
N LEU A 100 -15.81 -9.48 -12.36
CA LEU A 100 -15.46 -9.28 -13.77
C LEU A 100 -14.83 -10.53 -14.40
N SER A 101 -14.22 -11.42 -13.64
CA SER A 101 -13.71 -12.70 -14.16
C SER A 101 -14.79 -13.76 -14.40
N ARG A 102 -16.06 -13.51 -14.02
CA ARG A 102 -17.17 -14.43 -14.28
C ARG A 102 -17.70 -14.24 -15.69
N ASP A 103 -17.78 -15.30 -16.48
CA ASP A 103 -18.36 -15.26 -17.83
C ASP A 103 -19.88 -15.00 -17.81
N THR A 104 -20.54 -15.37 -16.70
CA THR A 104 -21.99 -15.23 -16.51
C THR A 104 -22.45 -13.82 -16.13
N LEU A 105 -21.52 -12.87 -15.97
CA LEU A 105 -21.85 -11.51 -15.57
C LEU A 105 -22.61 -10.78 -16.69
N PRO A 106 -23.78 -10.19 -16.40
CA PRO A 106 -24.54 -9.42 -17.39
C PRO A 106 -23.70 -8.28 -17.99
N ALA A 107 -23.78 -8.09 -19.31
CA ALA A 107 -22.96 -7.10 -20.03
C ALA A 107 -23.09 -5.68 -19.44
N ALA A 108 -24.32 -5.23 -19.17
CA ALA A 108 -24.56 -3.92 -18.55
C ALA A 108 -23.90 -3.78 -17.17
N LEU A 109 -23.86 -4.86 -16.37
CA LEU A 109 -23.17 -4.84 -15.08
C LEU A 109 -21.65 -4.88 -15.24
N ARG A 110 -21.15 -5.59 -16.26
CA ARG A 110 -19.71 -5.63 -16.59
C ARG A 110 -19.17 -4.23 -16.87
N ASP A 111 -19.88 -3.43 -17.66
CA ASP A 111 -19.46 -2.06 -18.00
C ASP A 111 -19.45 -1.17 -16.75
N VAL A 112 -20.52 -1.21 -15.94
CA VAL A 112 -20.60 -0.46 -14.67
C VAL A 112 -19.47 -0.84 -13.70
N LEU A 113 -19.20 -2.14 -13.56
CA LEU A 113 -18.14 -2.64 -12.67
C LEU A 113 -16.74 -2.29 -13.19
N ALA A 114 -16.52 -2.28 -14.50
CA ALA A 114 -15.27 -1.85 -15.10
C ALA A 114 -14.99 -0.35 -14.84
N LEU A 115 -16.01 0.50 -15.01
CA LEU A 115 -15.93 1.93 -14.72
C LEU A 115 -15.69 2.20 -13.23
N ARG A 116 -16.38 1.49 -12.35
CA ARG A 116 -16.15 1.55 -10.90
C ARG A 116 -14.75 1.08 -10.52
N LEU A 117 -14.25 0.03 -11.15
CA LEU A 117 -12.90 -0.46 -10.93
C LEU A 117 -11.87 0.60 -11.31
N ASP A 118 -12.09 1.32 -12.41
CA ASP A 118 -11.18 2.37 -12.83
C ASP A 118 -11.19 3.57 -11.88
N ALA A 119 -12.38 4.05 -11.50
CA ALA A 119 -12.55 5.09 -10.49
C ALA A 119 -11.86 4.73 -9.16
N SER A 120 -11.80 3.45 -8.79
CA SER A 120 -11.10 3.00 -7.58
C SER A 120 -9.58 3.28 -7.58
N ARG A 121 -8.99 3.58 -8.74
CA ARG A 121 -7.54 3.81 -8.93
C ARG A 121 -7.15 5.28 -8.80
N ALA A 122 -8.13 6.16 -8.66
CA ALA A 122 -8.00 7.60 -8.42
C ALA A 122 -6.81 7.98 -7.51
N PRO A 123 -5.80 8.72 -8.02
CA PRO A 123 -4.74 9.28 -7.19
C PRO A 123 -5.29 10.34 -6.24
N LYS A 124 -4.63 10.52 -5.09
CA LYS A 124 -5.06 11.49 -4.05
C LYS A 124 -3.99 12.50 -3.64
N LYS A 125 -2.73 12.29 -4.05
CA LYS A 125 -1.59 13.07 -3.55
C LYS A 125 -1.49 14.44 -4.21
N GLN A 126 -1.90 14.57 -5.46
CA GLN A 126 -1.98 15.84 -6.18
C GLN A 126 -2.87 16.84 -5.42
N GLY A 127 -4.11 16.47 -5.08
CA GLY A 127 -5.01 17.36 -4.34
C GLY A 127 -4.49 17.71 -2.95
N ALA A 128 -3.81 16.77 -2.27
CA ALA A 128 -3.20 17.04 -0.97
C ALA A 128 -2.02 18.04 -1.05
N ILE A 129 -1.20 17.92 -2.10
CA ILE A 129 -0.13 18.88 -2.39
C ILE A 129 -0.73 20.28 -2.56
N LEU A 130 -1.74 20.42 -3.42
CA LEU A 130 -2.39 21.71 -3.71
C LEU A 130 -3.04 22.35 -2.48
N ARG A 131 -3.50 21.54 -1.51
CA ARG A 131 -4.09 22.07 -0.26
C ARG A 131 -3.08 22.59 0.74
N ALA A 132 -1.85 22.07 0.75
CA ALA A 132 -0.99 22.22 1.92
C ALA A 132 0.50 22.49 1.66
N HIS A 133 0.94 22.54 0.40
CA HIS A 133 2.32 22.90 0.12
C HIS A 133 2.62 24.33 0.59
N VAL A 134 3.83 24.55 1.09
CA VAL A 134 4.39 25.88 1.34
C VAL A 134 5.69 25.96 0.54
N ASP A 135 5.76 26.90 -0.41
CA ASP A 135 6.91 27.08 -1.31
C ASP A 135 7.41 25.77 -1.96
N GLY A 136 6.47 24.96 -2.46
CA GLY A 136 6.77 23.68 -3.10
C GLY A 136 7.25 22.59 -2.14
N ARG A 137 6.89 22.67 -0.84
CA ARG A 137 7.26 21.67 0.16
C ARG A 137 6.08 21.24 1.03
N MET A 138 6.00 19.95 1.31
CA MET A 138 5.04 19.33 2.24
C MET A 138 5.71 19.16 3.61
N CYS A 139 5.35 20.00 4.57
CA CYS A 139 5.93 20.01 5.92
C CYS A 139 5.01 19.27 6.91
N HIS A 140 5.55 18.82 8.05
CA HIS A 140 4.76 18.18 9.13
C HIS A 140 3.87 17.04 8.65
N SER A 141 4.44 16.17 7.82
CA SER A 141 3.70 15.05 7.24
C SER A 141 3.70 13.81 8.13
N THR A 142 4.71 13.59 8.97
CA THR A 142 4.76 12.46 9.91
C THR A 142 4.45 12.88 11.34
N VAL A 143 4.02 11.90 12.13
CA VAL A 143 3.82 12.04 13.58
C VAL A 143 4.73 11.02 14.25
N TYR A 144 5.74 11.50 14.98
CA TYR A 144 6.60 10.66 15.80
C TYR A 144 5.77 9.80 16.77
N HIS A 145 6.09 8.51 16.83
CA HIS A 145 5.48 7.57 17.79
C HIS A 145 3.94 7.53 17.77
N GLY A 146 3.33 7.84 16.62
CA GLY A 146 1.88 7.91 16.48
C GLY A 146 1.16 6.55 16.47
N ALA A 147 1.90 5.44 16.39
CA ALA A 147 1.38 4.09 16.56
C ALA A 147 1.84 3.50 17.89
N LEU A 148 1.05 2.58 18.45
CA LEU A 148 1.38 1.88 19.70
C LEU A 148 2.73 1.13 19.63
N SER A 149 3.13 0.67 18.44
CA SER A 149 4.42 0.01 18.19
C SER A 149 5.63 0.95 18.20
N GLY A 150 5.42 2.24 18.43
CA GLY A 150 6.46 3.28 18.32
C GLY A 150 6.77 3.72 16.90
N ARG A 151 6.14 3.12 15.89
CA ARG A 151 6.27 3.57 14.50
C ARG A 151 5.71 4.97 14.33
N SER A 152 6.38 5.76 13.50
CA SER A 152 5.82 7.02 13.03
C SER A 152 4.56 6.74 12.21
N THR A 153 3.54 7.56 12.40
CA THR A 153 2.36 7.59 11.53
C THR A 153 2.42 8.85 10.68
N ALA A 154 1.38 9.09 9.90
CA ALA A 154 1.20 10.37 9.23
C ALA A 154 -0.23 10.82 9.46
N MET A 155 -0.38 12.02 10.03
CA MET A 155 -1.63 12.77 10.00
C MET A 155 -1.39 13.92 9.03
N GLY A 156 -1.74 13.66 7.77
CA GLY A 156 -1.11 14.31 6.62
C GLY A 156 -1.18 15.84 6.58
N CYS A 157 -0.08 16.43 6.10
CA CYS A 157 -0.08 17.71 5.41
C CYS A 157 -1.07 17.62 4.22
N GLY A 158 -2.19 18.35 4.28
CA GLY A 158 -3.23 18.32 3.25
C GLY A 158 -4.03 17.02 3.20
N ASP A 159 -4.22 16.33 4.33
CA ASP A 159 -4.98 15.07 4.44
C ASP A 159 -4.35 13.87 3.70
N ALA A 160 -3.06 13.94 3.36
CA ALA A 160 -2.35 12.84 2.71
C ALA A 160 -1.46 12.04 3.66
N GLN A 161 -1.71 10.74 3.73
CA GLN A 161 -0.80 9.74 4.32
C GLN A 161 0.46 9.57 3.44
N LEU A 162 1.55 10.31 3.68
CA LEU A 162 2.75 10.25 2.83
C LEU A 162 3.55 8.93 2.98
N LEU A 163 3.33 8.15 4.04
CA LEU A 163 3.98 6.84 4.20
C LEU A 163 3.33 5.74 3.33
N ASN A 164 2.23 6.04 2.65
CA ASN A 164 1.53 5.10 1.75
C ASN A 164 1.27 5.75 0.38
N VAL A 165 2.33 6.19 -0.29
CA VAL A 165 2.23 6.60 -1.70
C VAL A 165 2.22 5.34 -2.56
N ALA A 166 1.19 5.21 -3.41
CA ALA A 166 0.97 4.05 -4.28
C ALA A 166 2.24 3.70 -5.08
N ARG A 167 2.50 2.40 -5.23
CA ARG A 167 3.51 1.91 -6.17
C ARG A 167 2.90 1.89 -7.58
N PRO A 168 3.71 2.14 -8.63
CA PRO A 168 3.26 1.92 -9.99
C PRO A 168 2.79 0.49 -10.22
N ARG A 169 1.86 0.32 -11.16
CA ARG A 169 1.42 -0.99 -11.66
C ARG A 169 2.62 -1.82 -12.12
N PRO A 170 2.58 -3.16 -11.98
CA PRO A 170 3.65 -4.04 -12.45
C PRO A 170 4.00 -3.77 -13.92
N GLY A 171 5.30 -3.72 -14.22
CA GLY A 171 5.82 -3.44 -15.58
C GLY A 171 6.06 -1.96 -15.90
N HIS A 172 5.51 -1.04 -15.11
CA HIS A 172 5.73 0.41 -15.29
C HIS A 172 6.98 0.84 -14.53
N LYS A 173 8.04 1.23 -15.26
CA LYS A 173 9.30 1.73 -14.68
C LYS A 173 9.23 3.24 -14.49
N ALA A 174 10.26 3.79 -13.85
CA ALA A 174 10.38 5.22 -13.56
C ALA A 174 10.15 6.11 -14.80
N ALA A 175 10.78 5.77 -15.93
CA ALA A 175 10.64 6.53 -17.18
C ALA A 175 9.18 6.59 -17.70
N GLN A 176 8.39 5.53 -17.56
CA GLN A 176 6.96 5.59 -17.89
C GLN A 176 6.18 6.46 -16.91
N CYS A 177 6.49 6.37 -15.62
CA CYS A 177 5.82 7.19 -14.61
C CYS A 177 6.11 8.69 -14.82
N GLU A 178 7.35 9.03 -15.22
CA GLU A 178 7.77 10.38 -15.59
C GLU A 178 7.05 10.88 -16.85
N SER A 179 6.89 10.05 -17.88
CA SER A 179 6.14 10.46 -19.08
C SER A 179 4.66 10.72 -18.80
N TYR A 180 4.04 9.97 -17.88
CA TYR A 180 2.67 10.20 -17.43
C TYR A 180 2.54 11.50 -16.65
N LEU A 181 3.53 11.82 -15.80
CA LEU A 181 3.58 13.09 -15.09
C LEU A 181 3.72 14.27 -16.06
N GLU A 182 4.59 14.16 -17.07
CA GLU A 182 4.77 15.19 -18.10
C GLU A 182 3.51 15.38 -18.96
N ALA A 183 2.81 14.29 -19.31
CA ALA A 183 1.52 14.37 -19.99
C ALA A 183 0.48 15.11 -19.15
N ALA A 184 0.39 14.77 -17.86
CA ALA A 184 -0.49 15.48 -16.93
C ALA A 184 -0.15 16.98 -16.84
N LYS A 185 1.15 17.31 -16.73
CA LYS A 185 1.65 18.69 -16.70
C LYS A 185 1.27 19.49 -17.95
N ARG A 186 1.28 18.83 -19.12
CA ARG A 186 0.88 19.43 -20.41
C ARG A 186 -0.61 19.38 -20.70
N ARG A 187 -1.42 18.78 -19.81
CA ARG A 187 -2.84 18.47 -20.04
C ARG A 187 -3.08 17.62 -21.30
N ASP A 188 -2.16 16.71 -21.59
CA ASP A 188 -2.24 15.79 -22.72
C ASP A 188 -3.09 14.57 -22.34
N PHE A 189 -4.41 14.77 -22.29
CA PHE A 189 -5.37 13.72 -21.94
C PHE A 189 -5.40 12.60 -22.98
N ASP A 190 -5.23 12.94 -24.26
CA ASP A 190 -5.18 11.97 -25.36
C ASP A 190 -4.03 10.98 -25.17
N PHE A 191 -2.85 11.44 -24.73
CA PHE A 191 -1.75 10.55 -24.37
C PHE A 191 -2.09 9.63 -23.20
N LEU A 192 -2.75 10.16 -22.15
CA LEU A 192 -3.14 9.38 -20.97
C LEU A 192 -4.21 8.32 -21.27
N CYS A 193 -5.01 8.52 -22.33
CA CYS A 193 -6.05 7.60 -22.79
C CYS A 193 -5.54 6.52 -23.77
N LYS A 194 -4.26 6.52 -24.15
CA LYS A 194 -3.74 5.55 -25.12
C LYS A 194 -3.90 4.11 -24.60
N PRO A 195 -4.31 3.15 -25.44
CA PRO A 195 -4.48 1.76 -25.04
C PRO A 195 -3.26 1.14 -24.33
N GLU A 196 -2.05 1.50 -24.77
CA GLU A 196 -0.79 1.02 -24.19
C GLU A 196 -0.47 1.62 -22.81
N VAL A 197 -1.04 2.77 -22.45
CA VAL A 197 -0.93 3.40 -21.12
C VAL A 197 -1.94 2.78 -20.15
N GLY A 198 -3.10 2.40 -20.69
CA GLY A 198 -4.26 1.93 -19.94
C GLY A 198 -5.09 3.10 -19.41
N PRO A 199 -5.89 2.88 -18.36
CA PRO A 199 -6.85 3.89 -17.94
C PRO A 199 -6.19 5.15 -17.35
N PRO A 200 -6.71 6.37 -17.63
CA PRO A 200 -6.09 7.63 -17.21
C PRO A 200 -5.87 7.74 -15.70
N LEU A 201 -6.87 7.37 -14.87
CA LEU A 201 -6.71 7.41 -13.41
C LEU A 201 -5.61 6.46 -12.93
N ALA A 202 -5.44 5.30 -13.58
CA ALA A 202 -4.35 4.39 -13.28
C ALA A 202 -2.98 4.97 -13.68
N ALA A 203 -2.89 5.65 -14.83
CA ALA A 203 -1.67 6.31 -15.28
C ALA A 203 -1.24 7.44 -14.33
N LEU A 204 -2.20 8.28 -13.90
CA LEU A 204 -1.94 9.32 -12.91
C LEU A 204 -1.55 8.72 -11.54
N ALA A 205 -2.13 7.57 -11.16
CA ALA A 205 -1.75 6.82 -9.96
C ALA A 205 -0.30 6.31 -10.02
N ASP A 206 0.13 5.79 -11.16
CA ASP A 206 1.52 5.35 -11.39
C ASP A 206 2.51 6.51 -11.25
N ALA A 207 2.12 7.71 -11.70
CA ALA A 207 2.94 8.92 -11.65
C ALA A 207 3.03 9.58 -10.26
N GLN A 208 2.21 9.18 -9.27
CA GLN A 208 2.10 9.92 -8.00
C GLN A 208 3.41 10.06 -7.22
N ARG A 209 4.31 9.07 -7.31
CA ARG A 209 5.62 9.15 -6.63
C ARG A 209 6.52 10.20 -7.27
N ALA A 210 6.38 10.44 -8.58
CA ALA A 210 7.16 11.40 -9.32
C ALA A 210 6.75 12.85 -9.00
N LEU A 211 5.60 13.08 -8.35
CA LEU A 211 5.25 14.39 -7.79
C LEU A 211 6.23 14.86 -6.71
N PHE A 212 6.95 13.95 -6.06
CA PHE A 212 7.92 14.28 -5.01
C PHE A 212 9.31 14.40 -5.61
N CYS A 213 9.92 15.57 -5.49
CA CYS A 213 11.15 15.90 -6.20
C CYS A 213 12.15 16.66 -5.30
N ALA A 214 13.41 16.68 -5.74
CA ALA A 214 14.39 17.59 -5.17
C ALA A 214 14.07 19.02 -5.63
N THR A 215 13.94 19.96 -4.69
CA THR A 215 13.57 21.36 -4.98
C THR A 215 14.76 22.26 -5.26
N LYS A 216 15.99 21.78 -5.02
CA LYS A 216 17.21 22.56 -5.25
C LYS A 216 17.89 22.12 -6.56
N PRO A 217 18.34 23.06 -7.41
CA PRO A 217 19.13 22.74 -8.59
C PRO A 217 20.33 21.84 -8.26
N GLY A 218 20.59 20.84 -9.11
CA GLY A 218 21.70 19.90 -8.95
C GLY A 218 21.57 18.90 -7.80
N HIS A 219 20.42 18.84 -7.12
CA HIS A 219 20.17 17.86 -6.06
C HIS A 219 19.28 16.73 -6.57
N VAL A 220 19.41 15.56 -5.94
CA VAL A 220 18.60 14.36 -6.20
C VAL A 220 18.05 13.81 -4.89
N LEU A 221 16.95 13.06 -4.96
CA LEU A 221 16.46 12.28 -3.82
C LEU A 221 17.22 10.94 -3.77
N VAL A 222 17.70 10.58 -2.57
CA VAL A 222 18.36 9.30 -2.31
C VAL A 222 17.48 8.48 -1.38
N CYS A 223 17.18 7.25 -1.78
CA CYS A 223 16.39 6.31 -0.99
C CYS A 223 17.31 5.21 -0.44
N ALA A 224 17.23 4.94 0.86
CA ALA A 224 17.87 3.82 1.51
C ALA A 224 16.79 3.02 2.24
N ASP A 225 16.70 1.73 1.96
CA ASP A 225 15.73 0.82 2.55
C ASP A 225 16.43 -0.38 3.18
N LEU A 226 15.88 -0.90 4.27
CA LEU A 226 16.46 -2.05 4.97
C LEU A 226 15.93 -3.35 4.36
N SER A 227 16.77 -4.00 3.56
CA SER A 227 16.44 -5.24 2.85
C SER A 227 16.01 -6.38 3.78
N GLY A 228 14.70 -6.64 3.82
CA GLY A 228 14.13 -7.77 4.56
C GLY A 228 14.23 -7.64 6.07
N ILE A 229 14.25 -6.42 6.62
CA ILE A 229 14.44 -6.17 8.06
C ILE A 229 13.47 -6.96 8.95
N GLU A 230 12.18 -7.03 8.56
CA GLU A 230 11.16 -7.75 9.32
C GLU A 230 11.43 -9.27 9.35
N ALA A 231 11.97 -9.82 8.26
CA ALA A 231 12.31 -11.24 8.18
C ALA A 231 13.63 -11.60 8.88
N ARG A 232 14.43 -10.60 9.27
CA ARG A 232 15.70 -10.74 9.98
C ARG A 232 15.55 -10.53 11.50
N LEU A 233 14.56 -9.74 11.92
CA LEU A 233 14.41 -9.34 13.32
C LEU A 233 14.09 -10.53 14.24
N THR A 234 13.10 -11.36 13.90
CA THR A 234 12.73 -12.51 14.73
C THR A 234 13.88 -13.51 14.86
N PRO A 235 14.52 -13.98 13.77
CA PRO A 235 15.69 -14.84 13.87
C PRO A 235 16.79 -14.25 14.75
N TRP A 236 17.04 -12.94 14.63
CA TRP A 236 18.03 -12.26 15.46
C TRP A 236 17.66 -12.27 16.95
N CYS A 237 16.41 -11.93 17.31
CA CYS A 237 15.94 -11.99 18.69
C CYS A 237 15.95 -13.41 19.27
N ALA A 238 15.66 -14.41 18.43
CA ALA A 238 15.62 -15.81 18.82
C ALA A 238 17.01 -16.50 18.84
N GLY A 239 18.07 -15.83 18.41
CA GLY A 239 19.39 -16.44 18.25
C GLY A 239 19.45 -17.52 17.15
N ASP A 240 18.61 -17.39 16.13
CA ASP A 240 18.54 -18.32 15.00
C ASP A 240 19.58 -17.98 13.92
N GLU A 241 20.83 -18.32 14.21
CA GLU A 241 21.98 -18.07 13.33
C GLU A 241 21.84 -18.75 11.96
N ASP A 242 21.22 -19.92 11.89
CA ASP A 242 21.06 -20.67 10.63
C ASP A 242 20.26 -19.85 9.62
N VAL A 243 19.15 -19.27 10.07
CA VAL A 243 18.32 -18.37 9.28
C VAL A 243 19.04 -17.06 8.94
N LEU A 244 19.86 -16.52 9.85
CA LEU A 244 20.63 -15.30 9.58
C LEU A 244 21.72 -15.53 8.51
N ILE A 245 22.36 -16.70 8.53
CA ILE A 245 23.37 -17.10 7.55
C ILE A 245 22.75 -17.23 6.15
N GLU A 246 21.49 -17.69 6.02
CA GLU A 246 20.77 -17.69 4.74
C GLU A 246 20.81 -16.29 4.09
N PHE A 247 20.50 -15.26 4.89
CA PHE A 247 20.49 -13.90 4.42
C PHE A 247 21.88 -13.35 4.10
N GLU A 248 22.91 -13.75 4.83
CA GLU A 248 24.31 -13.38 4.56
C GLU A 248 24.77 -13.98 3.23
N GLN A 249 24.39 -15.21 2.95
CA GLN A 249 24.70 -15.92 1.71
C GLN A 249 23.85 -15.48 0.51
N GLY A 250 22.92 -14.53 0.70
CA GLY A 250 22.00 -14.08 -0.35
C GLY A 250 20.98 -15.14 -0.76
N ILE A 251 20.72 -16.12 0.09
CA ILE A 251 19.67 -17.13 -0.12
C ILE A 251 18.32 -16.45 0.02
N ASP A 252 17.45 -16.70 -0.95
CA ASP A 252 16.08 -16.19 -0.92
C ASP A 252 15.24 -17.06 0.03
N GLY A 253 15.14 -16.63 1.29
CA GLY A 253 14.36 -17.35 2.29
C GLY A 253 12.90 -17.58 1.89
N TYR A 254 12.31 -16.75 1.02
CA TYR A 254 10.95 -16.98 0.53
C TYR A 254 10.87 -18.17 -0.43
N VAL A 255 11.92 -18.40 -1.21
CA VAL A 255 12.05 -19.60 -2.05
C VAL A 255 12.27 -20.81 -1.15
N THR A 256 13.11 -20.71 -0.11
CA THR A 256 13.30 -21.79 0.88
C THR A 256 11.98 -22.20 1.52
N GLU A 257 11.17 -21.24 1.99
CA GLU A 257 9.84 -21.54 2.56
C GLU A 257 8.93 -22.21 1.51
N ALA A 258 8.92 -21.69 0.27
CA ALA A 258 8.11 -22.27 -0.79
C ALA A 258 8.52 -23.72 -1.11
N MET A 259 9.81 -24.02 -1.17
CA MET A 259 10.32 -25.39 -1.34
C MET A 259 9.83 -26.31 -0.21
N SER A 260 9.88 -25.83 1.03
CA SER A 260 9.42 -26.60 2.20
C SER A 260 7.92 -26.86 2.18
N ILE A 261 7.12 -25.87 1.80
CA ILE A 261 5.65 -25.95 1.74
C ILE A 261 5.20 -26.88 0.61
N PHE A 262 5.69 -26.66 -0.61
CA PHE A 262 5.22 -27.37 -1.80
C PHE A 262 6.00 -28.64 -2.11
N LYS A 263 7.05 -28.96 -1.32
CA LYS A 263 7.96 -30.09 -1.54
C LYS A 263 8.54 -30.07 -2.96
N LEU A 264 9.04 -28.89 -3.35
CA LEU A 264 9.61 -28.60 -4.66
C LEU A 264 11.11 -28.38 -4.56
N ASP A 265 11.83 -28.75 -5.63
CA ASP A 265 13.21 -28.34 -5.83
C ASP A 265 13.27 -26.84 -6.20
N ARG A 266 14.42 -26.20 -5.99
CA ARG A 266 14.60 -24.75 -6.18
C ARG A 266 14.21 -24.29 -7.58
N GLU A 267 14.54 -25.09 -8.59
CA GLU A 267 14.29 -24.80 -10.01
C GLU A 267 12.80 -24.89 -10.38
N GLN A 268 11.99 -25.55 -9.55
CA GLN A 268 10.55 -25.72 -9.73
C GLN A 268 9.74 -24.62 -9.04
N VAL A 269 10.38 -23.75 -8.25
CA VAL A 269 9.71 -22.65 -7.56
C VAL A 269 9.37 -21.55 -8.55
N THR A 270 8.07 -21.35 -8.77
CA THR A 270 7.53 -20.28 -9.61
C THR A 270 7.48 -18.96 -8.82
N SER A 271 7.20 -17.86 -9.52
CA SER A 271 6.91 -16.57 -8.86
C SER A 271 5.79 -16.68 -7.83
N ASP A 272 4.77 -17.50 -8.13
CA ASP A 272 3.58 -17.66 -7.30
C ASP A 272 3.89 -18.48 -6.05
N HIS A 273 4.69 -19.55 -6.19
CA HIS A 273 5.21 -20.30 -5.06
C HIS A 273 6.04 -19.41 -4.14
N ARG A 274 6.98 -18.62 -4.71
CA ARG A 274 7.80 -17.67 -3.95
C ARG A 274 6.94 -16.63 -3.23
N GLN A 275 5.87 -16.16 -3.88
CA GLN A 275 4.94 -15.21 -3.28
C GLN A 275 4.25 -15.81 -2.05
N ILE A 276 3.81 -17.07 -2.12
CA ILE A 276 3.24 -17.78 -0.97
C ILE A 276 4.28 -17.97 0.14
N GLY A 277 5.52 -18.36 -0.19
CA GLY A 277 6.61 -18.46 0.79
C GLY A 277 6.87 -17.12 1.50
N LYS A 278 6.76 -15.99 0.79
CA LYS A 278 6.83 -14.66 1.38
C LYS A 278 5.67 -14.38 2.34
N VAL A 279 4.43 -14.75 1.97
CA VAL A 279 3.27 -14.62 2.86
C VAL A 279 3.53 -15.35 4.16
N VAL A 280 3.93 -16.62 4.08
CA VAL A 280 4.18 -17.48 5.25
C VAL A 280 5.28 -16.92 6.15
N ARG A 281 6.44 -16.58 5.57
CA ARG A 281 7.58 -16.03 6.33
C ARG A 281 7.19 -14.76 7.10
N LEU A 282 6.39 -13.87 6.49
CA LEU A 282 6.01 -12.60 7.11
C LEU A 282 4.84 -12.73 8.08
N SER A 283 3.86 -13.59 7.80
CA SER A 283 2.70 -13.79 8.69
C SER A 283 3.08 -14.56 9.95
N LEU A 284 3.96 -15.56 9.81
CA LEU A 284 4.32 -16.47 10.91
C LEU A 284 5.58 -16.05 11.65
N GLY A 285 6.43 -15.21 11.06
CA GLY A 285 7.66 -14.73 11.68
C GLY A 285 7.45 -13.97 13.00
N PHE A 286 6.25 -13.45 13.26
CA PHE A 286 5.90 -12.80 14.54
C PHE A 286 5.01 -13.69 15.43
N GLY A 287 5.09 -15.02 15.28
CA GLY A 287 4.28 -15.97 16.06
C GLY A 287 2.83 -16.09 15.59
N GLY A 288 2.50 -15.58 14.40
CA GLY A 288 1.15 -15.64 13.84
C GLY A 288 0.60 -17.07 13.76
N GLY A 289 -0.71 -17.21 13.91
CA GLY A 289 -1.44 -18.47 13.73
C GLY A 289 -2.24 -18.49 12.43
N ASP A 290 -3.17 -19.45 12.33
CA ASP A 290 -4.03 -19.66 11.15
C ASP A 290 -4.70 -18.38 10.64
N GLY A 291 -5.30 -17.58 11.53
CA GLY A 291 -5.98 -16.34 11.13
C GLY A 291 -5.03 -15.27 10.57
N ALA A 292 -3.79 -15.19 11.05
CA ALA A 292 -2.80 -14.25 10.52
C ALA A 292 -2.36 -14.64 9.11
N LEU A 293 -2.16 -15.94 8.88
CA LEU A 293 -1.83 -16.48 7.56
C LEU A 293 -2.99 -16.29 6.57
N ASP A 294 -4.24 -16.54 6.98
CA ASP A 294 -5.41 -16.35 6.13
C ASP A 294 -5.58 -14.88 5.71
N ASN A 295 -5.56 -13.95 6.67
CA ASN A 295 -5.66 -12.52 6.39
C ASN A 295 -4.56 -12.04 5.44
N MET A 296 -3.33 -12.52 5.62
CA MET A 296 -2.23 -12.13 4.75
C MET A 296 -2.36 -12.77 3.36
N ALA A 297 -2.77 -14.04 3.26
CA ALA A 297 -3.00 -14.73 1.99
C ALA A 297 -4.10 -14.04 1.16
N GLN A 298 -5.20 -13.63 1.81
CA GLN A 298 -6.29 -12.89 1.17
C GLN A 298 -5.83 -11.54 0.59
N ASN A 299 -4.94 -10.83 1.28
CA ASN A 299 -4.34 -9.58 0.76
C ASN A 299 -3.54 -9.78 -0.53
N TYR A 300 -3.08 -11.01 -0.79
CA TYR A 300 -2.39 -11.40 -2.02
C TYR A 300 -3.28 -12.16 -2.99
N GLY A 301 -4.60 -12.24 -2.73
CA GLY A 301 -5.56 -12.94 -3.58
C GLY A 301 -5.41 -14.46 -3.56
N VAL A 302 -4.74 -15.01 -2.54
CA VAL A 302 -4.55 -16.45 -2.37
C VAL A 302 -5.58 -16.97 -1.38
N LYS A 303 -6.40 -17.95 -1.80
CA LYS A 303 -7.28 -18.69 -0.90
C LYS A 303 -6.58 -19.99 -0.49
N LEU A 304 -6.31 -20.15 0.79
CA LEU A 304 -5.72 -21.37 1.36
C LEU A 304 -6.83 -22.18 2.03
N GLU A 305 -6.93 -23.47 1.68
CA GLU A 305 -7.82 -24.41 2.37
C GLU A 305 -7.41 -24.54 3.85
N ASP A 306 -8.40 -24.73 4.74
CA ASP A 306 -8.20 -24.71 6.20
C ASP A 306 -7.15 -25.73 6.67
N ASP A 307 -7.21 -26.96 6.12
CA ASP A 307 -6.27 -28.03 6.48
C ASP A 307 -4.84 -27.72 6.02
N LEU A 308 -4.68 -27.20 4.79
CA LEU A 308 -3.39 -26.80 4.26
C LEU A 308 -2.80 -25.63 5.07
N ARG A 309 -3.64 -24.66 5.44
CA ARG A 309 -3.22 -23.52 6.27
C ARG A 309 -2.68 -24.00 7.60
N ARG A 310 -3.39 -24.90 8.28
CA ARG A 310 -2.94 -25.46 9.56
C ARG A 310 -1.63 -26.24 9.41
N GLN A 311 -1.49 -27.05 8.36
CA GLN A 311 -0.24 -27.75 8.07
C GLN A 311 0.94 -26.79 7.85
N ILE A 312 0.72 -25.69 7.12
CA ILE A 312 1.74 -24.66 6.91
C ILE A 312 2.16 -24.02 8.24
N VAL A 313 1.20 -23.66 9.10
CA VAL A 313 1.51 -23.02 10.39
C VAL A 313 2.35 -23.92 11.28
N TRP A 314 1.93 -25.18 11.46
CA TRP A 314 2.66 -26.13 12.31
C TRP A 314 4.00 -26.55 11.69
N GLY A 315 4.05 -26.76 10.37
CA GLY A 315 5.29 -27.07 9.66
C GLY A 315 6.31 -25.94 9.75
N TYR A 316 5.88 -24.67 9.70
CA TYR A 316 6.77 -23.53 9.92
C TYR A 316 7.30 -23.49 11.36
N ARG A 317 6.44 -23.71 12.36
CA ARG A 317 6.85 -23.73 13.78
C ARG A 317 7.85 -24.85 14.08
N GLU A 318 7.62 -26.04 13.52
CA GLU A 318 8.51 -27.20 13.64
C GLU A 318 9.84 -26.98 12.91
N GLY A 319 9.82 -26.33 11.74
CA GLY A 319 11.02 -26.01 10.97
C GLY A 319 11.89 -24.91 11.61
N HIS A 320 11.32 -24.10 12.50
CA HIS A 320 11.98 -22.96 13.14
C HIS A 320 11.91 -23.03 14.67
N PRO A 321 12.50 -24.06 15.33
CA PRO A 321 12.30 -24.33 16.75
C PRO A 321 12.86 -23.24 17.67
N LYS A 322 13.94 -22.54 17.27
CA LYS A 322 14.50 -21.42 18.05
C LYS A 322 13.53 -20.25 18.12
N MET A 323 12.92 -19.88 16.99
CA MET A 323 11.87 -18.85 16.95
C MET A 323 10.64 -19.28 17.75
N SER A 324 10.18 -20.53 17.59
CA SER A 324 9.07 -21.09 18.38
C SER A 324 9.33 -21.04 19.88
N THR A 325 10.55 -21.37 20.31
CA THR A 325 10.94 -21.29 21.73
C THR A 325 10.94 -19.84 22.21
N TRP A 326 11.50 -18.92 21.43
CA TRP A 326 11.56 -17.51 21.78
C TRP A 326 10.16 -16.89 21.95
N TRP A 327 9.21 -17.17 21.05
CA TRP A 327 7.84 -16.68 21.21
C TRP A 327 7.21 -17.15 22.53
N SER A 328 7.39 -18.42 22.90
CA SER A 328 6.89 -18.97 24.17
C SER A 328 7.51 -18.33 25.42
N THR A 329 8.65 -17.62 25.30
CA THR A 329 9.22 -16.87 26.44
C THR A 329 8.61 -15.49 26.65
N LEU A 330 7.83 -15.01 25.68
CA LEU A 330 7.18 -13.70 25.70
C LEU A 330 5.70 -13.77 26.10
N GLU A 331 5.13 -14.98 26.13
CA GLU A 331 3.76 -15.29 26.55
C GLU A 331 3.69 -15.62 28.05
#